data_AF-A0A961CNX0-F1
#
_entry.id   AF-A0A961CNX0-F1
#
_cell.length_a   1.000
_cell.length_b   1.000
_cell.length_c   1.000
_cell.angle_alpha   90.00
_cell.angle_beta   90.00
_cell.angle_gamma   90.00
#
_symmetry.space_group_name_H-M   'P 1'
#
loop_
_entity.id
_entity.type
_entity.pdbx_description
1 polymer ?
#
loop_
_entity_poly.entity_id
_entity_poly.type
_entity_poly.pdbx_seq_one_letter_code
_entity_poly.pdbx_strand_id
1 'polypeptide(L)'
;MPVGTGPGRRGFLLGALTLLAGCGRPGSVGAAPAEPLAPIAERIEALADTYDATVGVYGVNLADGRTLALRDGEMFAVCSTFKAYLAAR
;
A
#
# COMPACT_ATOMS: atom_id res chain seq x y z
N MET A 1 20.65 -42.80 -29.16
CA MET A 1 21.91 -42.03 -29.06
C MET A 1 21.60 -40.59 -29.47
N PRO A 2 21.93 -39.52 -28.71
CA PRO A 2 22.37 -39.42 -27.31
C PRO A 2 21.42 -38.59 -26.41
N VAL A 3 21.50 -38.86 -25.11
CA VAL A 3 20.93 -38.08 -24.00
C VAL A 3 21.76 -36.81 -23.79
N GLY A 4 21.10 -35.66 -23.65
CA GLY A 4 21.76 -34.38 -23.34
C GLY A 4 22.05 -34.22 -21.84
N THR A 5 23.34 -34.28 -21.51
CA THR A 5 23.97 -34.09 -20.19
C THR A 5 23.76 -32.67 -19.63
N GLY A 6 23.50 -32.56 -18.32
CA GLY A 6 23.09 -31.32 -17.62
C GLY A 6 24.21 -30.33 -17.26
N PRO A 7 23.93 -29.40 -16.33
CA PRO A 7 24.94 -29.13 -15.31
C PRO A 7 24.37 -29.17 -13.89
N GLY A 8 24.95 -30.04 -13.07
CA GLY A 8 24.91 -29.89 -11.63
C GLY A 8 25.78 -28.71 -11.22
N ARG A 9 25.23 -27.84 -10.36
CA ARG A 9 25.99 -26.88 -9.56
C ARG A 9 25.61 -27.07 -8.10
N ARG A 10 26.12 -28.16 -7.54
CA ARG A 10 26.24 -28.32 -6.09
C ARG A 10 27.31 -27.36 -5.63
N GLY A 11 26.89 -26.31 -4.92
CA GLY A 11 27.78 -25.34 -4.27
C GLY A 11 27.19 -24.95 -2.93
N PHE A 12 27.53 -25.75 -1.91
CA PHE A 12 27.33 -25.47 -0.49
C PHE A 12 27.97 -24.12 -0.14
N LEU A 13 27.22 -23.22 0.49
CA LEU A 13 27.77 -22.28 1.47
C LEU A 13 26.75 -22.05 2.58
N LEU A 14 27.02 -22.74 3.69
CA LEU A 14 26.51 -22.46 5.02
C LEU A 14 26.96 -21.04 5.41
N GLY A 15 26.01 -20.13 5.57
CA GLY A 15 26.22 -18.80 6.17
C GLY A 15 25.43 -18.71 7.46
N ALA A 16 26.14 -18.65 8.59
CA ALA A 16 25.57 -18.58 9.93
C ALA A 16 24.71 -17.33 10.13
N LEU A 17 23.42 -17.50 10.48
CA LEU A 17 22.60 -16.42 11.01
C LEU A 17 22.97 -16.20 12.48
N THR A 18 23.73 -15.14 12.75
CA THR A 18 23.89 -14.61 14.10
C THR A 18 22.60 -13.86 14.50
N LEU A 19 21.85 -14.46 15.43
CA LEU A 19 20.72 -13.80 16.10
C LEU A 19 21.28 -12.75 17.07
N LEU A 20 21.42 -11.51 16.61
CA LEU A 20 21.56 -10.37 17.52
C LEU A 20 20.17 -10.05 18.09
N ALA A 21 19.85 -10.72 19.20
CA ALA A 21 18.85 -10.29 20.15
C ALA A 21 19.28 -8.94 20.75
N GLY A 22 18.92 -7.85 20.07
CA GLY A 22 19.11 -6.49 20.54
C GLY A 22 18.04 -6.16 21.58
N CYS A 23 18.48 -5.96 22.81
CA CYS A 23 17.68 -5.64 24.00
C CYS A 23 16.59 -4.60 23.74
N GLY A 24 15.35 -4.98 24.05
CA GLY A 24 14.24 -4.04 24.19
C GLY A 24 14.54 -3.01 25.27
N ARG A 25 14.58 -1.74 24.89
CA ARG A 25 14.31 -0.65 25.81
C ARG A 25 12.79 -0.50 25.89
N PRO A 26 12.13 -0.76 27.03
CA PRO A 26 10.80 -0.23 27.27
C PRO A 26 10.97 1.27 27.58
N GLY A 27 11.36 2.04 26.56
CA GLY A 27 11.10 3.47 26.57
C GLY A 27 9.64 3.61 26.25
N SER A 28 8.77 3.57 27.27
CA SER A 28 7.45 4.17 27.17
C SER A 28 7.68 5.67 27.02
N VAL A 29 8.01 6.10 25.80
CA VAL A 29 7.78 7.47 25.36
C VAL A 29 6.27 7.59 25.49
N GLY A 30 5.81 8.22 26.59
CA GLY A 30 4.41 8.55 26.74
C GLY A 30 3.98 9.21 25.45
N ALA A 31 3.02 8.59 24.75
CA ALA A 31 2.49 9.15 23.53
C ALA A 31 2.01 10.56 23.91
N ALA A 32 2.71 11.58 23.40
CA ALA A 32 2.19 12.93 23.45
C ALA A 32 0.75 12.87 22.91
N PRO A 33 -0.21 13.58 23.51
CA PRO A 33 -1.57 13.61 22.99
C PRO A 33 -1.49 13.90 21.49
N ALA A 34 -2.00 12.97 20.68
CA ALA A 34 -1.95 13.12 19.23
C ALA A 34 -2.74 14.37 18.88
N GLU A 35 -2.08 15.33 18.23
CA GLU A 35 -2.75 16.50 17.67
C GLU A 35 -3.94 16.02 16.82
N PRO A 36 -5.10 16.70 16.90
CA PRO A 36 -6.24 16.36 16.08
C PRO A 36 -5.82 16.28 14.61
N LEU A 37 -6.11 15.16 13.95
CA LEU A 37 -5.81 15.02 12.53
C LEU A 37 -6.61 16.05 11.74
N ALA A 38 -5.94 16.69 10.78
CA ALA A 38 -6.60 17.54 9.81
C ALA A 38 -7.74 16.77 9.11
N PRO A 39 -8.77 17.47 8.62
CA PRO A 39 -9.84 16.88 7.81
C PRO A 39 -9.30 15.97 6.71
N ILE A 40 -10.01 14.87 6.43
CA ILE A 40 -9.55 13.86 5.46
C ILE A 40 -9.33 14.44 4.05
N ALA A 41 -10.14 15.43 3.65
CA ALA A 41 -9.99 16.13 2.37
C ALA A 41 -8.63 16.83 2.26
N GLU A 42 -8.28 17.65 3.25
CA GLU A 42 -7.00 18.37 3.30
C GLU A 42 -5.80 17.41 3.27
N ARG A 43 -5.93 16.26 3.95
CA ARG A 43 -4.88 15.23 3.93
C ARG A 43 -4.70 14.58 2.57
N ILE A 44 -5.78 14.39 1.82
CA ILE A 44 -5.75 13.85 0.45
C ILE A 44 -5.20 14.89 -0.52
N GLU A 45 -5.56 16.17 -0.36
CA GLU A 45 -4.99 17.27 -1.15
C GLU A 45 -3.49 17.42 -0.90
N ALA A 46 -3.04 17.43 0.35
CA ALA A 46 -1.61 17.48 0.67
C ALA A 46 -0.83 16.29 0.10
N LEU A 47 -1.46 15.10 0.03
CA LEU A 47 -0.89 13.93 -0.63
C LEU A 47 -0.78 14.15 -2.14
N ALA A 48 -1.84 14.67 -2.76
CA ALA A 48 -1.87 14.98 -4.18
C ALA A 48 -0.74 15.96 -4.55
N ASP A 49 -0.57 17.03 -3.76
CA ASP A 49 0.49 18.03 -3.93
C ASP A 49 1.90 17.42 -3.77
N THR A 50 2.09 16.54 -2.79
CA THR A 50 3.37 15.86 -2.53
C THR A 50 3.85 15.07 -3.76
N TYR A 51 2.92 14.52 -4.53
CA TYR A 51 3.21 13.68 -5.69
C TYR A 51 2.98 14.38 -7.04
N ASP A 52 2.70 15.68 -7.06
CA ASP A 52 2.33 16.44 -8.27
C ASP A 52 1.25 15.71 -9.09
N ALA A 53 0.23 15.20 -8.38
CA ALA A 53 -0.77 14.32 -8.93
C ALA A 53 -2.18 14.90 -8.74
N THR A 54 -3.12 14.46 -9.57
CA THR A 54 -4.56 14.69 -9.34
C THR A 54 -5.18 13.43 -8.77
N VAL A 55 -5.85 13.54 -7.62
CA VAL A 55 -6.44 12.42 -6.89
C VAL A 55 -7.94 12.63 -6.73
N GLY A 56 -8.75 11.71 -7.28
CA GLY A 56 -10.19 11.64 -7.04
C GLY A 56 -10.54 10.49 -6.09
N VAL A 57 -11.46 10.72 -5.16
CA VAL A 57 -11.91 9.73 -4.18
C VAL A 57 -13.41 9.78 -4.04
N TYR A 58 -14.05 8.63 -4.20
CA TYR A 58 -15.45 8.43 -3.83
C TYR A 58 -15.56 7.18 -2.96
N GLY A 59 -16.20 7.31 -1.80
CA GLY A 59 -16.42 6.21 -0.88
C GLY A 59 -17.76 6.38 -0.17
N VAL A 60 -18.47 5.27 0.01
CA VAL A 60 -19.72 5.23 0.77
C VAL A 60 -19.61 4.17 1.86
N ASN A 61 -19.96 4.55 3.08
CA ASN A 61 -20.17 3.58 4.15
C ASN A 61 -21.53 2.91 3.92
N LEU A 62 -21.53 1.61 3.61
CA LEU A 62 -22.73 0.87 3.29
C LEU A 62 -23.66 0.63 4.51
N ALA A 63 -23.15 0.82 5.74
CA ALA A 63 -23.95 0.64 6.95
C ALA A 63 -24.84 1.85 7.28
N ASP A 64 -24.35 3.07 7.02
CA ASP A 64 -25.01 4.33 7.43
C ASP A 64 -25.16 5.36 6.30
N GLY A 65 -24.69 5.05 5.10
CA GLY A 65 -24.80 5.89 3.91
C GLY A 65 -23.88 7.11 3.89
N ARG A 66 -22.98 7.29 4.86
CA ARG A 66 -22.04 8.42 4.87
C ARG A 66 -21.10 8.35 3.66
N THR A 67 -20.89 9.48 3.00
CA THR A 67 -20.07 9.58 1.79
C THR A 67 -18.82 10.43 2.02
N LEU A 68 -17.72 10.03 1.38
CA LEU A 68 -16.56 10.86 1.10
C LEU A 68 -16.51 11.08 -0.42
N ALA A 69 -16.55 12.33 -0.86
CA ALA A 69 -16.52 12.69 -2.27
C ALA A 69 -15.51 13.83 -2.49
N LEU A 70 -14.49 13.56 -3.32
CA LEU A 70 -13.45 14.49 -3.75
C LEU A 70 -13.25 14.30 -5.25
N ARG A 71 -13.50 15.35 -6.04
CA ARG A 71 -13.38 15.31 -7.51
C ARG A 71 -14.17 14.17 -8.16
N ASP A 72 -15.31 13.81 -7.59
CA ASP A 72 -16.16 12.70 -8.04
C ASP A 72 -16.85 12.94 -9.40
N GLY A 73 -16.89 14.20 -9.85
CA GLY A 73 -17.33 14.58 -11.20
C GLY A 73 -16.22 14.66 -12.25
N GLU A 74 -14.95 14.41 -11.90
CA GLU A 74 -13.82 14.47 -12.83
C GLU A 74 -13.56 13.12 -13.52
N MET A 75 -12.92 13.17 -14.69
CA MET A 75 -12.62 11.98 -15.49
C MET A 75 -11.21 11.46 -15.20
N PHE A 76 -11.10 10.15 -14.93
CA PHE A 76 -9.83 9.46 -14.68
C PHE A 76 -9.64 8.28 -15.65
N ALA A 77 -8.38 7.95 -15.95
CA ALA A 77 -8.07 6.78 -16.76
C ALA A 77 -8.43 5.48 -16.02
N VAL A 78 -9.25 4.62 -16.64
CA VAL A 78 -9.70 3.36 -16.02
C VAL A 78 -8.62 2.27 -16.01
N CYS A 79 -7.64 2.31 -16.90
CA CYS A 79 -6.54 1.34 -16.96
C CYS A 79 -7.01 -0.13 -16.85
N SER A 80 -6.69 -0.83 -15.77
CA SER A 80 -7.17 -2.20 -15.53
C SER A 80 -8.42 -2.29 -14.63
N THR A 81 -8.89 -1.19 -14.05
CA THR A 81 -10.07 -1.20 -13.15
C THR A 81 -11.36 -1.54 -13.90
N PHE A 82 -11.42 -1.27 -15.21
CA PHE A 82 -12.54 -1.70 -16.07
C PHE A 82 -12.81 -3.21 -16.03
N LYS A 83 -11.79 -4.02 -15.73
CA LYS A 83 -11.92 -5.48 -15.66
C LYS A 83 -12.94 -5.92 -14.61
N ALA A 84 -13.14 -5.14 -13.55
CA ALA A 84 -14.19 -5.41 -12.56
C ALA A 84 -15.58 -5.40 -13.20
N TYR A 85 -15.89 -4.37 -13.99
CA TYR A 85 -17.16 -4.28 -14.74
C TYR A 85 -17.26 -5.37 -15.81
N LEU A 86 -16.16 -5.71 -16.48
CA LEU A 86 -16.17 -6.81 -17.46
C LEU A 86 -16.37 -8.19 -16.86
N ALA A 87 -15.99 -8.41 -15.60
CA ALA A 87 -16.19 -9.69 -14.92
C ALA A 87 -17.61 -9.81 -14.33
N ALA A 88 -18.31 -8.69 -14.16
CA ALA A 88 -19.68 -8.64 -13.64
C ALA A 88 -20.76 -8.88 -14.70
N ARG A 89 -20.36 -9.09 -15.96
CA ARG A 89 -21.26 -9.42 -17.08
C ARG A 89 -21.31 -10.93 -17.32
#